data_AF-A0A9P8XT79-F1
#
_entry.id   AF-A0A9P8XT79-F1
#
_cell.length_a   1.000
_cell.length_b   1.000
_cell.length_c   1.000
_cell.angle_alpha   90.00
_cell.angle_beta   90.00
_cell.angle_gamma   90.00
#
_symmetry.space_group_name_H-M   'P 1'
#
loop_
_entity.id
_entity.type
_entity.pdbx_description
1 polymer ?
#
loop_
_entity_poly.entity_id
_entity_poly.type
_entity_poly.pdbx_seq_one_letter_code
_entity_poly.pdbx_strand_id
1 'polypeptide(L)'
;RVVAAAVSQIYHCMIIGGLAYSYVTTGEAIIFLKIDWKEQLLFQLAEPRVEVLAHPDNALWRTAVSKVLAFTLLAIEEQHSNPGQDERSRAMEHIGRW
;
A
#
# COMPACT_ATOMS: atom_id res chain seq x y z
N ARG A 1 13.84 14.27 5.77
CA ARG A 1 12.97 15.24 5.06
C ARG A 1 12.37 14.66 3.77
N VAL A 2 13.15 14.06 2.87
CA VAL A 2 12.64 13.50 1.60
C VAL A 2 11.65 12.34 1.81
N VAL A 3 11.97 11.38 2.69
CA VAL A 3 11.09 10.24 2.98
C VAL A 3 9.74 10.67 3.56
N ALA A 4 9.74 11.57 4.55
CA ALA A 4 8.51 12.10 5.12
C ALA A 4 7.64 12.82 4.08
N ALA A 5 8.26 13.64 3.22
CA ALA A 5 7.54 14.32 2.14
C ALA A 5 6.96 13.33 1.11
N ALA A 6 7.71 12.31 0.73
CA ALA A 6 7.23 11.26 -0.18
C ALA A 6 6.05 10.48 0.42
N VAL A 7 6.13 10.13 1.71
CA VAL A 7 5.04 9.45 2.44
C VAL A 7 3.80 10.33 2.51
N SER A 8 3.93 11.61 2.88
CA SER A 8 2.82 12.57 2.88
C SER A 8 2.19 12.74 1.50
N GLN A 9 3.01 12.77 0.44
CA GLN A 9 2.53 12.90 -0.94
C GLN A 9 1.72 11.68 -1.37
N ILE A 10 2.21 10.47 -1.07
CA ILE A 10 1.52 9.24 -1.44
C ILE A 10 0.21 9.12 -0.65
N TYR A 11 0.24 9.43 0.66
CA TYR A 11 -0.97 9.48 1.48
C TYR A 11 -2.01 10.43 0.89
N HIS A 12 -1.59 11.66 0.55
CA HIS A 12 -2.48 12.63 -0.10
C HIS A 12 -3.06 12.11 -1.42
N CYS A 13 -2.24 11.51 -2.29
CA CYS A 13 -2.71 10.91 -3.54
C CYS A 13 -3.70 9.74 -3.30
N MET A 14 -3.46 8.91 -2.29
CA MET A 14 -4.36 7.81 -1.92
C MET A 14 -5.72 8.32 -1.46
N ILE A 15 -5.78 9.35 -0.60
CA ILE A 15 -7.07 9.89 -0.14
C ILE A 15 -7.83 10.57 -1.29
N ILE A 16 -7.18 11.42 -2.10
CA ILE A 16 -7.82 12.05 -3.27
C ILE A 16 -8.34 10.99 -4.26
N GLY A 17 -7.52 9.97 -4.53
CA GLY A 17 -7.89 8.86 -5.40
C GLY A 17 -8.93 7.92 -4.79
N GLY A 18 -9.21 8.03 -3.49
CA GLY A 18 -10.12 7.11 -2.82
C GLY A 18 -9.58 5.70 -2.63
N LEU A 19 -8.26 5.57 -2.62
CA LEU A 19 -7.57 4.29 -2.58
C LEU A 19 -7.21 3.97 -1.14
N ALA A 20 -7.81 2.93 -0.57
CA ALA A 20 -7.35 2.37 0.70
C ALA A 20 -6.03 1.60 0.54
N TYR A 21 -5.70 1.19 -0.68
CA TYR A 21 -4.56 0.35 -1.03
C TYR A 21 -3.73 0.98 -2.14
N SER A 22 -2.42 1.02 -1.98
CA SER A 22 -1.48 1.50 -3.00
C SER A 22 -0.10 0.86 -2.80
N TYR A 23 0.82 1.07 -3.73
CA TYR A 23 2.22 0.75 -3.53
C TYR A 23 3.10 1.68 -4.37
N VAL A 24 4.36 1.84 -3.94
CA VAL A 24 5.41 2.50 -4.71
C VAL A 24 6.57 1.56 -4.92
N THR A 25 7.28 1.71 -6.02
CA THR A 25 8.39 0.84 -6.39
C THR A 25 9.55 1.62 -6.98
N THR A 26 10.77 1.18 -6.66
CA THR A 26 12.00 1.65 -7.31
C THR A 26 12.47 0.71 -8.42
N GLY A 27 11.75 -0.39 -8.66
CA GLY A 27 12.20 -1.52 -9.48
C GLY A 27 13.04 -2.54 -8.71
N GLU A 28 13.69 -2.13 -7.62
CA GLU A 28 14.47 -3.02 -6.73
C GLU A 28 13.66 -3.44 -5.51
N ALA A 29 12.90 -2.50 -4.94
CA ALA A 29 12.06 -2.71 -3.78
C ALA A 29 10.64 -2.18 -4.03
N ILE A 30 9.68 -2.76 -3.32
CA ILE A 30 8.28 -2.38 -3.34
C ILE A 30 7.87 -2.01 -1.92
N ILE A 31 7.21 -0.87 -1.75
CA ILE A 31 6.58 -0.47 -0.50
C ILE A 31 5.07 -0.57 -0.71
N PHE A 32 4.45 -1.58 -0.12
CA PHE A 32 3.00 -1.74 -0.08
C PHE A 32 2.42 -0.85 1.00
N LEU A 33 1.29 -0.21 0.71
CA LEU A 33 0.67 0.81 1.54
C LEU A 33 -0.82 0.53 1.72
N LYS A 34 -1.29 0.56 2.96
CA LYS A 34 -2.70 0.44 3.31
C LYS A 34 -3.09 1.56 4.27
N ILE A 35 -4.18 2.25 3.97
CA ILE A 35 -4.83 3.14 4.93
C ILE A 35 -5.75 2.27 5.80
N ASP A 36 -5.45 2.21 7.09
CA ASP A 36 -6.45 1.89 8.10
C ASP A 36 -7.20 3.19 8.37
N TRP A 37 -8.50 3.21 8.12
CA TRP A 37 -9.35 4.40 8.25
C TRP A 37 -9.49 4.93 9.69
N LYS A 38 -8.80 4.29 10.65
CA LYS A 38 -8.40 4.88 11.95
C LYS A 38 -7.21 5.85 11.84
N GLU A 39 -7.01 6.45 10.66
CA GLU A 39 -5.96 7.42 10.32
C GLU A 39 -4.52 6.89 10.39
N GLN A 40 -4.31 5.58 10.23
CA GLN A 40 -2.96 4.99 10.23
C GLN A 40 -2.57 4.51 8.84
N LEU A 41 -1.46 5.01 8.31
CA LEU A 41 -0.84 4.48 7.10
C LEU A 41 0.06 3.30 7.48
N LEU A 42 -0.39 2.10 7.14
CA LEU A 42 0.38 0.86 7.28
C LEU A 42 1.28 0.70 6.05
N PHE A 43 2.52 0.29 6.28
CA PHE A 43 3.49 0.05 5.22
C PHE A 43 4.18 -1.30 5.39
N GLN A 44 4.51 -1.94 4.27
CA GLN A 44 5.33 -3.14 4.22
C GLN A 44 6.37 -3.01 3.11
N LEU A 45 7.64 -3.16 3.45
CA LEU A 45 8.74 -3.24 2.48
C LEU A 45 8.88 -4.66 1.96
N ALA A 46 9.15 -4.78 0.66
CA ALA A 46 9.51 -6.01 -0.01
C ALA A 46 10.73 -5.78 -0.90
N GLU A 47 11.67 -6.72 -0.89
CA GLU A 47 12.88 -6.71 -1.71
C GLU A 47 12.95 -8.00 -2.53
N PRO A 48 12.16 -8.11 -3.61
CA PRO A 48 11.91 -9.40 -4.26
C PRO A 48 13.18 -10.14 -4.70
N ARG A 49 14.19 -9.40 -5.19
CA ARG A 49 15.47 -10.00 -5.59
C ARG A 49 16.20 -10.65 -4.42
N VAL A 50 16.28 -9.97 -3.28
CA VAL A 50 16.94 -10.47 -2.06
C VAL A 50 16.17 -11.66 -1.52
N GLU A 51 14.84 -11.56 -1.48
CA GLU A 51 13.98 -12.59 -0.91
C GLU A 51 13.96 -13.88 -1.72
N VAL A 52 13.98 -13.79 -3.05
CA VAL A 52 14.09 -14.94 -3.95
C VAL A 52 15.42 -15.66 -3.74
N LEU A 53 16.53 -14.91 -3.66
CA LEU A 53 17.86 -15.49 -3.44
C LEU A 53 18.00 -16.16 -2.08
N ALA A 54 17.38 -15.58 -1.05
CA ALA A 54 17.45 -16.11 0.31
C ALA A 54 16.57 -17.37 0.53
N HIS A 55 15.56 -17.61 -0.32
CA HIS A 55 14.56 -18.67 -0.12
C HIS A 55 14.26 -19.39 -1.45
N PRO A 56 15.22 -20.13 -2.01
CA PRO A 56 15.11 -20.72 -3.34
C PRO A 56 13.95 -21.71 -3.47
N ASP A 57 13.64 -22.47 -2.42
CA ASP A 57 12.55 -23.47 -2.43
C ASP A 57 11.16 -22.84 -2.61
N ASN A 58 11.01 -21.56 -2.27
CA ASN A 58 9.75 -20.79 -2.38
C ASN A 58 9.94 -19.52 -3.20
N ALA A 59 10.92 -19.53 -4.13
CA ALA A 59 11.29 -18.37 -4.92
C ALA A 59 10.09 -17.76 -5.66
N LEU A 60 9.22 -18.62 -6.23
CA LEU A 60 8.11 -18.15 -7.06
C LEU A 60 7.16 -17.24 -6.27
N TRP A 61 6.84 -17.55 -4.99
CA TRP A 61 5.90 -16.74 -4.19
C TRP A 61 6.52 -15.42 -3.71
N ARG A 62 7.84 -15.30 -3.79
CA ARG A 62 8.61 -14.12 -3.32
C ARG A 62 8.94 -13.15 -4.44
N THR A 63 8.59 -13.48 -5.68
CA THR A 63 8.77 -12.57 -6.83
C THR A 63 7.95 -11.30 -6.67
N ALA A 64 8.39 -10.24 -7.36
CA ALA A 64 7.65 -8.98 -7.42
C ALA A 64 6.21 -9.20 -7.91
N VAL A 65 6.04 -10.06 -8.93
CA VAL A 65 4.75 -10.38 -9.53
C VAL A 65 3.82 -11.06 -8.52
N SER A 66 4.31 -12.09 -7.82
CA SER A 66 3.48 -12.81 -6.84
C SER A 66 3.07 -11.93 -5.67
N LYS A 67 3.96 -11.05 -5.21
CA LYS A 67 3.64 -10.09 -4.14
C LYS A 67 2.60 -9.06 -4.58
N VAL A 68 2.77 -8.47 -5.77
CA VAL A 68 1.79 -7.51 -6.32
C VAL A 68 0.44 -8.19 -6.54
N LEU A 69 0.43 -9.42 -7.04
CA LEU A 69 -0.79 -10.21 -7.23
C LEU A 69 -1.51 -10.47 -5.90
N ALA A 70 -0.79 -10.98 -4.90
CA ALA A 70 -1.36 -11.25 -3.57
C ALA A 70 -1.92 -9.96 -2.94
N PHE A 71 -1.18 -8.86 -3.02
CA PHE A 71 -1.62 -7.56 -2.52
C PHE A 71 -2.87 -7.05 -3.25
N THR A 72 -2.95 -7.23 -4.57
CA THR A 72 -4.12 -6.84 -5.37
C THR A 72 -5.35 -7.65 -4.98
N LEU A 73 -5.19 -8.97 -4.78
CA LEU A 73 -6.29 -9.84 -4.32
C LEU A 73 -6.81 -9.41 -2.94
N LEU A 74 -5.91 -9.12 -2.00
CA LEU A 74 -6.28 -8.61 -0.68
C LEU A 74 -7.07 -7.29 -0.76
N ALA A 75 -6.65 -6.37 -1.63
CA ALA A 75 -7.33 -5.10 -1.83
C ALA A 75 -8.76 -5.28 -2.37
N ILE A 76 -8.95 -6.21 -3.32
CA ILE A 76 -10.27 -6.52 -3.91
C ILE A 76 -11.19 -7.19 -2.87
N GLU A 77 -10.66 -8.16 -2.11
CA GLU A 77 -11.42 -8.89 -1.10
C GLU A 77 -11.96 -7.95 0.00
N GLU A 78 -11.13 -7.03 0.47
CA GLU A 78 -11.54 -6.07 1.50
C GLU A 78 -12.51 -5.01 0.98
N GLN A 79 -12.35 -4.57 -0.28
CA GLN A 79 -13.30 -3.66 -0.91
C GLN A 79 -14.71 -4.26 -1.01
N HIS A 80 -14.82 -5.58 -1.24
CA HIS A 80 -16.12 -6.26 -1.24
C HIS A 80 -16.71 -6.47 0.15
N SER A 81 -15.86 -6.58 1.18
CA SER A 81 -16.28 -6.93 2.54
C SER A 81 -16.56 -5.72 3.44
N ASN A 82 -15.96 -4.56 3.15
CA ASN A 82 -16.12 -3.36 3.95
C ASN A 82 -16.39 -2.12 3.05
N PRO A 83 -17.65 -1.65 2.95
CA PRO A 83 -17.96 -0.43 2.21
C PRO A 83 -17.54 0.79 3.04
N GLY A 84 -16.24 1.04 3.15
CA GLY A 84 -15.62 2.16 3.89
C GLY A 84 -15.86 3.55 3.28
N GLN A 85 -17.02 3.80 2.66
CA GLN A 85 -17.38 5.06 2.01
C GLN A 85 -17.56 6.21 3.03
N ASP A 86 -18.10 5.91 4.22
CA ASP A 86 -18.29 6.90 5.29
C ASP A 86 -16.95 7.32 5.89
N GLU A 87 -16.05 6.35 6.07
CA GLU A 87 -14.69 6.53 6.57
C GLU A 87 -13.81 7.30 5.58
N ARG A 88 -13.92 6.99 4.28
CA ARG A 88 -13.32 7.77 3.20
C ARG A 88 -13.80 9.22 3.22
N SER A 89 -15.10 9.44 3.37
CA SER A 89 -15.68 10.79 3.41
C SER A 89 -15.13 11.61 4.59
N ARG A 90 -14.99 11.00 5.78
CA ARG A 90 -14.40 11.65 6.97
C ARG A 90 -12.93 12.01 6.79
N ALA A 91 -12.15 11.11 6.16
CA ALA A 91 -10.74 11.40 5.88
C ALA A 91 -10.60 12.56 4.87
N MET A 92 -11.52 12.67 3.91
CA MET A 92 -11.54 13.79 2.95
C MET A 92 -11.77 15.16 3.62
N GLU A 93 -12.52 15.23 4.73
CA GLU A 93 -12.74 16.47 5.48
C GLU A 93 -11.45 17.03 6.13
N HIS A 94 -10.44 16.18 6.37
CA HIS A 94 -9.22 16.55 7.09
C HIS A 94 -8.01 16.83 6.20
N ILE A 95 -8.08 16.60 4.87
CA ILE A 95 -6.95 16.74 3.92
C ILE A 95 -6.39 18.18 3.85
N GLY A 96 -7.17 19.21 4.21
CA GLY A 96 -6.75 20.61 4.09
C GLY A 96 -6.11 21.24 5.34
N ARG A 97 -5.89 20.48 6.43
CA ARG A 97 -5.47 21.03 7.74
C ARG A 97 -3.98 20.88 8.08
N TRP A 98 -3.14 20.50 7.11
CA TRP A 98 -1.71 20.22 7.32
C TRP A 98 -0.82 21.45 7.18
#